data_AF-A0A3D2RGG1-F1
#
_entry.id   AF-A0A3D2RGG1-F1
#
_cell.length_a   1.000
_cell.length_b   1.000
_cell.length_c   1.000
_cell.angle_alpha   90.00
_cell.angle_beta   90.00
_cell.angle_gamma   90.00
#
_symmetry.space_group_name_H-M   'P 1'
#
loop_
_entity.id
_entity.type
_entity.pdbx_description
1 polymer ?
#
loop_
_entity_poly.entity_id
_entity_poly.type
_entity_poly.pdbx_seq_one_letter_code
_entity_poly.pdbx_strand_id
1 'polypeptide(L)' 'QAVAVGWPLDAGRADGVVGFIDRPIDDSSVLMVKLADRLPDYMVPKAVYSVGEFPLNSNGKVDRQALAKSIEAQERGTDA' A
#
# COMPACT_ATOMS: atom_id res chain seq x y z
N GLN A 1 3.98 -11.28 3.71
CA GLN A 1 2.65 -11.22 3.06
C GLN A 1 2.49 -9.89 2.31
N ALA A 2 1.43 -9.72 1.51
CA ALA A 2 1.15 -8.49 0.79
C ALA A 2 -0.37 -8.20 0.76
N VAL A 3 -0.75 -6.92 0.85
CA VAL A 3 -2.14 -6.48 0.84
C VAL A 3 -2.28 -5.28 -0.09
N ALA A 4 -3.19 -5.34 -1.07
CA ALA A 4 -3.56 -4.19 -1.88
C ALA A 4 -4.77 -3.46 -1.26
N VAL A 5 -4.70 -2.14 -1.17
CA VAL A 5 -5.76 -1.27 -0.63
C VAL A 5 -6.14 -0.25 -1.69
N GLY A 6 -7.44 0.03 -1.87
CA GLY A 6 -7.89 1.08 -2.77
C GLY A 6 -7.38 2.45 -2.33
N TRP A 7 -6.97 3.30 -3.28
CA TRP A 7 -6.42 4.63 -2.96
C TRP A 7 -6.73 5.69 -4.03
N PRO A 8 -6.99 6.95 -3.65
CA PRO A 8 -7.36 7.37 -2.29
C PRO A 8 -8.71 6.75 -1.90
N LEU A 9 -8.94 6.54 -0.61
CA LEU A 9 -10.23 6.10 -0.08
C LEU A 9 -11.13 7.31 0.16
N ASP A 10 -11.95 7.69 -0.82
CA ASP A 10 -12.92 8.78 -0.68
C ASP A 10 -14.35 8.26 -0.88
N ALA A 11 -15.22 8.45 0.13
CA ALA A 11 -16.64 8.08 0.10
C ALA A 11 -16.95 6.68 -0.47
N GLY A 12 -16.05 5.71 -0.28
CA GLY A 12 -16.19 4.33 -0.79
C GLY A 12 -15.73 4.13 -2.25
N ARG A 13 -15.17 5.16 -2.89
CA ARG A 13 -14.54 5.10 -4.21
C ARG A 13 -13.03 5.07 -4.06
N ALA A 14 -12.38 4.32 -4.95
CA ALA A 14 -10.94 4.32 -5.13
C ALA A 14 -10.62 4.53 -6.61
N ASP A 15 -9.56 5.28 -6.90
CA ASP A 15 -9.07 5.57 -8.25
C ASP A 15 -7.80 4.76 -8.60
N GLY A 16 -7.57 3.68 -7.86
CA GLY A 16 -6.40 2.83 -8.00
C GLY A 16 -6.14 2.06 -6.72
N VAL A 17 -4.95 1.47 -6.65
CA VAL A 17 -4.52 0.70 -5.48
C VAL A 17 -3.11 1.10 -5.06
N VAL A 18 -2.84 0.93 -3.77
CA VAL A 18 -1.50 0.95 -3.17
C VAL A 18 -1.23 -0.41 -2.55
N GLY A 19 0.02 -0.85 -2.57
CA GLY A 19 0.46 -2.12 -1.98
C GLY A 19 1.06 -1.92 -0.60
N PHE A 20 0.80 -2.85 0.31
CA PHE A 20 1.50 -2.95 1.59
C PHE A 20 2.17 -4.30 1.71
N ILE A 21 3.40 -4.33 2.20
CA ILE A 21 4.12 -5.55 2.53
C ILE A 21 4.66 -5.49 3.97
N ASP A 22 4.73 -6.64 4.63
CA ASP A 22 5.20 -6.82 6.01
C ASP A 22 6.72 -7.07 6.09
N ARG A 23 7.47 -6.58 5.11
CA ARG A 23 8.92 -6.77 5.01
C ARG A 23 9.57 -5.53 4.41
N PRO A 24 10.85 -5.27 4.72
CA PRO A 24 11.59 -4.15 4.14
C PRO A 24 11.54 -4.16 2.60
N ILE A 25 11.48 -2.95 2.04
CA ILE A 25 11.68 -2.70 0.62
C ILE A 25 13.04 -2.04 0.50
N ASP A 26 13.96 -2.68 -0.22
CA ASP A 26 15.29 -2.10 -0.47
C ASP A 26 15.20 -0.92 -1.45
N ASP A 27 14.50 -1.12 -2.56
CA ASP A 27 14.25 -0.10 -3.59
C ASP A 27 12.82 -0.26 -4.15
N SER A 28 11.98 0.74 -3.89
CA SER A 28 10.59 0.75 -4.33
C SER A 28 10.45 0.95 -5.83
N SER A 29 11.33 1.70 -6.48
CA SER A 29 11.32 1.91 -7.93
C SER A 29 11.61 0.61 -8.68
N VAL A 30 12.59 -0.18 -8.23
CA VAL A 30 12.89 -1.50 -8.82
C VAL A 30 11.70 -2.45 -8.66
N LEU A 31 11.04 -2.44 -7.50
CA LEU A 31 9.84 -3.25 -7.28
C LEU A 31 8.70 -2.85 -8.22
N MET A 32 8.48 -1.55 -8.40
CA MET A 32 7.42 -1.02 -9.26
C MET A 32 7.63 -1.39 -10.73
N VAL A 33 8.87 -1.34 -11.24
CA VAL A 33 9.20 -1.80 -12.60
C VAL A 33 8.86 -3.28 -12.78
N LYS A 34 9.29 -4.13 -11.82
CA LYS A 34 8.99 -5.57 -11.86
C LYS A 34 7.49 -5.88 -11.81
N LEU A 35 6.69 -5.03 -11.16
CA LEU A 35 5.24 -5.17 -11.14
C LEU A 35 4.62 -4.74 -12.47
N ALA A 36 5.08 -3.64 -13.06
CA ALA A 36 4.63 -3.17 -14.37
C ALA A 36 4.92 -4.18 -15.49
N ASP A 37 6.04 -4.91 -15.42
CA ASP A 37 6.38 -5.95 -16.41
C ASP A 37 5.44 -7.18 -16.34
N ARG A 38 4.71 -7.36 -15.22
CA ARG A 38 3.95 -8.59 -14.93
C ARG A 38 2.46 -8.36 -14.79
N LEU A 39 2.03 -7.12 -14.65
CA LEU A 39 0.64 -6.74 -14.41
C LEU A 39 0.17 -5.84 -15.56
N PRO A 40 -1.10 -5.93 -15.97
CA PRO A 40 -1.71 -4.89 -16.79
C PRO A 40 -1.59 -3.53 -16.09
N ASP A 41 -1.45 -2.45 -16.86
CA ASP A 41 -1.25 -1.09 -16.33
C ASP A 41 -2.26 -0.69 -15.24
N TYR A 42 -3.53 -1.08 -15.39
CA TYR A 42 -4.60 -0.78 -14.43
C TYR A 42 -4.51 -1.57 -13.10
N MET A 43 -3.65 -2.59 -13.02
CA MET A 43 -3.36 -3.37 -11.81
C MET A 43 -2.03 -2.97 -11.15
N VAL A 44 -1.22 -2.14 -11.82
CA VAL A 44 0.02 -1.64 -11.24
C VAL A 44 -0.34 -0.69 -10.10
N PRO A 45 0.13 -0.95 -8.87
CA PRO A 45 -0.17 -0.06 -7.75
C PRO A 45 0.46 1.32 -7.98
N LYS A 46 -0.15 2.38 -7.42
CA LYS A 46 0.40 3.74 -7.48
C LYS A 46 1.66 3.89 -6.60
N ALA A 47 1.76 3.08 -5.54
CA ALA A 47 2.92 2.99 -4.65
C ALA A 47 2.90 1.68 -3.86
N VAL A 48 4.04 1.28 -3.30
CA VAL A 48 4.15 0.15 -2.36
C VAL A 48 4.86 0.63 -1.09
N TYR A 49 4.25 0.36 0.07
CA TYR A 49 4.75 0.73 1.39
C TYR A 49 5.15 -0.51 2.18
N SER A 50 6.27 -0.41 2.90
CA SER A 50 6.68 -1.39 3.90
C SER A 50 6.08 -1.00 5.24
N VAL A 51 5.46 -1.97 5.91
CA VAL A 51 5.01 -1.86 7.30
C VAL A 51 5.68 -2.97 8.12
N GLY A 52 5.98 -2.70 9.39
CA GLY A 52 6.63 -3.70 10.25
C GLY A 52 5.75 -4.91 10.53
N GLU A 53 4.43 -4.69 10.61
CA GLU A 53 3.42 -5.73 10.78
C GLU A 53 2.08 -5.23 10.21
N PHE A 54 1.21 -6.15 9.78
CA PHE A 54 -0.15 -5.78 9.39
C PHE A 54 -1.05 -5.58 10.60
N PRO A 55 -1.67 -4.40 10.76
CA PRO A 55 -2.66 -4.20 11.81
C PRO A 55 -3.84 -5.14 11.56
N LEU A 56 -4.32 -5.77 12.62
CA LEU A 56 -5.49 -6.64 12.57
C LEU A 56 -6.66 -5.98 13.30
N ASN A 57 -7.87 -6.19 12.81
CA ASN A 57 -9.10 -5.82 13.49
C ASN A 57 -9.45 -6.82 14.61
N SER A 58 -10.53 -6.55 15.34
CA SER A 58 -11.00 -7.40 16.44
C SER A 58 -11.32 -8.86 16.06
N ASN A 59 -11.52 -9.13 14.76
CA ASN A 59 -11.75 -10.47 14.23
C ASN A 59 -10.46 -11.14 13.70
N GLY A 60 -9.29 -10.53 13.92
CA GLY A 60 -8.00 -11.04 13.45
C GLY A 60 -7.77 -10.89 11.94
N LYS A 61 -8.60 -10.13 11.22
CA LYS A 61 -8.40 -9.85 9.79
C LYS A 61 -7.63 -8.55 9.63
N VAL A 62 -6.88 -8.41 8.53
CA VAL A 62 -6.15 -7.17 8.23
C VAL A 62 -7.09 -5.95 8.24
N ASP A 63 -6.73 -4.95 9.03
CA ASP A 63 -7.40 -3.66 9.07
C ASP A 63 -6.87 -2.75 7.96
N ARG A 64 -7.58 -2.72 6.84
CA ARG A 64 -7.25 -1.93 5.66
C ARG A 64 -7.38 -0.42 5.91
N GLN A 65 -8.24 0.01 6.85
CA GLN A 65 -8.37 1.42 7.20
C GLN A 65 -7.18 1.88 8.05
N ALA A 66 -6.72 1.05 8.97
CA ALA A 66 -5.50 1.32 9.73
C ALA A 66 -4.26 1.39 8.82
N LEU A 67 -4.15 0.49 7.84
CA LEU A 67 -3.11 0.56 6.81
C LEU A 67 -3.18 1.85 5.98
N ALA A 68 -4.37 2.21 5.49
CA ALA A 68 -4.57 3.45 4.75
C ALA A 68 -4.10 4.70 5.53
N LYS A 69 -4.39 4.77 6.84
CA LYS A 69 -3.93 5.88 7.71
C LYS A 69 -2.41 5.93 7.90
N SER A 70 -1.70 4.81 7.76
CA SER A 70 -0.24 4.82 7.88
C SER A 70 0.44 5.52 6.70
N ILE A 71 -0.20 5.53 5.52
CA ILE A 71 0.28 6.27 4.35
C ILE A 71 0.32 7.77 4.66
N GLU A 72 -0.76 8.33 5.22
CA GLU A 72 -0.82 9.76 5.60
C GLU A 72 0.27 10.15 6.61
N ALA A 73 0.71 9.21 7.44
CA ALA A 73 1.82 9.42 8.37
C ALA A 73 3.20 9.38 7.66
N GLN A 74 3.38 8.47 6.70
CA GLN A 74 4.63 8.36 5.93
C GLN A 74 4.80 9.49 4.90
N GLU A 75 3.73 9.91 4.23
CA GLU A 75 3.77 11.01 3.26
C GLU A 75 4.07 12.35 3.93
N ARG A 76 3.50 12.61 5.12
CA ARG A 76 3.85 13.80 5.92
C ARG A 76 5.30 13.83 6.41
N GLY A 77 5.96 12.68 6.51
CA GLY A 77 7.37 12.58 6.87
C GLY A 77 8.33 12.77 5.69
N THR A 78 7.82 12.81 4.45
CA THR A 78 8.64 12.92 3.23
C THR A 78 8.76 14.37 2.73
N ASP A 79 8.00 15.31 3.31
CA ASP A 79 8.00 16.75 2.99
C ASP A 79 8.93 17.61 3.90
N ALA A 80 9.91 17.00 4.59
CA ALA A 80 10.83 17.68 5.51
C ALA A 80 12.30 17.60 5.10
#